data_AF-A0A540K9I5-F1
#
_entry.id   AF-A0A540K9I5-F1
#
_cell.length_a   1.000
_cell.length_b   1.000
_cell.length_c   1.000
_cell.angle_alpha   90.00
_cell.angle_beta   90.00
_cell.angle_gamma   90.00
#
_symmetry.space_group_name_H-M   'P 1'
#
loop_
_entity.id
_entity.type
_entity.pdbx_description
1 polymer ?
#
loop_
_entity_poly.entity_id
_entity_poly.type
_entity_poly.pdbx_seq_one_letter_code
_entity_poly.pdbx_strand_id
1 'polypeptide(L)' 'MKVATRFSHNIPKLVCPNGEDGLIIYTKYLNCVVEIDAEEMTMTLDNGVTLRQLSSEAAKGRLALPYAAYW' A
#
# COMPACT_ATOMS: atom_id res chain seq x y z
N MET A 1 10.73 -13.58 -8.62
CA MET A 1 10.34 -12.17 -8.50
C MET A 1 9.43 -12.01 -7.28
N LYS A 2 9.71 -11.03 -6.42
CA LYS A 2 8.91 -10.70 -5.22
C LYS A 2 8.67 -9.19 -5.18
N VAL A 3 7.62 -8.75 -4.48
CA VAL A 3 7.30 -7.32 -4.30
C VAL A 3 7.46 -6.98 -2.83
N ALA A 4 8.13 -5.87 -2.54
CA ALA A 4 8.34 -5.38 -1.18
C ALA A 4 7.89 -3.93 -1.06
N THR A 5 7.20 -3.63 0.04
CA THR A 5 6.80 -2.27 0.40
C THR A 5 7.90 -1.56 1.18
N ARG A 6 7.74 -0.25 1.41
CA ARG A 6 8.73 0.57 2.14
C ARG A 6 9.20 -0.04 3.45
N PHE A 7 8.26 -0.60 4.22
CA PHE A 7 8.50 -1.07 5.58
C PHE A 7 8.76 -2.57 5.67
N SER A 8 8.43 -3.35 4.63
CA SER A 8 8.58 -4.82 4.62
C SER A 8 8.15 -5.48 5.93
N HIS A 9 7.05 -4.98 6.52
CA HIS A 9 6.66 -5.28 7.90
C HIS A 9 5.97 -6.65 8.01
N ASN A 10 6.74 -7.71 7.75
CA ASN A 10 6.34 -9.10 7.78
C ASN A 10 7.38 -9.91 8.58
N ILE A 11 6.93 -10.67 9.58
CA ILE A 11 7.80 -11.58 10.34
C ILE A 11 8.21 -12.81 9.49
N PRO A 12 7.31 -13.46 8.73
CA PRO A 12 7.69 -14.56 7.85
C PRO A 12 8.45 -14.07 6.61
N LYS A 13 9.36 -14.90 6.09
CA LYS A 13 10.22 -14.61 4.92
C LYS A 13 9.49 -14.63 3.57
N LEU A 14 8.33 -13.98 3.46
CA LEU A 14 7.46 -14.04 2.26
C LEU A 14 8.06 -13.34 1.03
N VAL A 15 8.86 -12.30 1.27
CA VAL A 15 9.46 -11.46 0.24
C VAL A 15 10.89 -11.88 -0.13
N CYS A 16 11.44 -12.91 0.52
CA CYS A 16 12.72 -13.48 0.12
C CYS A 16 12.55 -14.18 -1.25
N PRO A 17 13.28 -13.77 -2.29
CA PRO A 17 13.39 -14.57 -3.49
C PRO A 17 14.21 -15.84 -3.21
N ASN A 18 13.92 -16.93 -3.92
CA ASN A 18 14.66 -18.19 -3.77
C ASN A 18 16.03 -18.06 -4.46
N GLY A 19 17.11 -18.48 -3.78
CA GLY A 19 18.47 -18.46 -4.34
C GLY A 19 19.11 -17.07 -4.36
N GLU A 20 20.21 -16.93 -5.11
CA GLU A 20 21.00 -15.68 -5.18
C GLU A 20 20.57 -14.74 -6.32
N ASP A 21 19.95 -15.26 -7.38
CA ASP A 21 19.51 -14.47 -8.56
C ASP A 21 18.08 -13.90 -8.42
N GLY A 22 17.77 -13.40 -7.23
CA GLY A 22 16.44 -12.97 -6.86
C GLY A 22 16.09 -11.53 -7.25
N LEU A 23 15.00 -11.34 -7.99
CA LEU A 23 14.45 -9.99 -8.26
C LEU A 23 13.42 -9.56 -7.20
N ILE A 24 13.63 -8.39 -6.61
CA ILE A 24 12.66 -7.69 -5.75
C ILE A 24 12.25 -6.38 -6.43
N ILE A 25 10.93 -6.18 -6.63
CA ILE A 25 10.37 -4.89 -6.99
C ILE A 25 10.00 -4.12 -5.73
N TYR A 26 10.50 -2.90 -5.64
CA TYR A 26 10.23 -2.01 -4.52
C TYR A 26 9.20 -0.94 -4.89
N THR A 27 8.15 -0.80 -4.08
CA THR A 27 6.99 0.06 -4.39
C THR A 27 7.17 1.53 -4.00
N LYS A 28 8.39 1.98 -3.69
CA LYS A 28 8.64 3.35 -3.20
C LYS A 28 8.12 4.47 -4.10
N TYR A 29 8.09 4.26 -5.41
CA TYR A 29 7.60 5.23 -6.38
C TYR A 29 6.21 4.91 -6.92
N LEU A 30 5.60 3.81 -6.46
CA LEU A 30 4.22 3.44 -6.74
C LEU A 30 3.39 3.85 -5.51
N ASN A 31 3.24 5.14 -5.28
CA ASN A 31 2.64 5.67 -4.04
C ASN A 31 1.69 6.84 -4.30
N CYS A 32 1.02 6.84 -5.45
CA CYS A 32 0.03 7.84 -5.81
C CYS A 32 -1.40 7.39 -5.45
N VAL A 33 -2.28 8.35 -5.16
CA VAL A 33 -3.73 8.14 -5.17
C VAL A 33 -4.23 8.53 -6.55
N VAL A 34 -4.82 7.56 -7.24
CA VAL A 34 -5.26 7.69 -8.63
C VAL A 34 -6.65 8.32 -8.69
N GLU A 35 -7.56 7.85 -7.84
CA GLU A 35 -8.97 8.25 -7.88
C GLU A 35 -9.64 8.11 -6.51
N ILE A 36 -10.58 9.01 -6.24
CA ILE A 36 -11.49 8.95 -5.10
C ILE A 36 -12.90 9.15 -5.66
N ASP A 37 -13.72 8.10 -5.59
CA ASP A 37 -15.14 8.15 -5.92
C ASP A 37 -15.94 8.17 -4.62
N ALA A 38 -16.47 9.34 -4.28
CA ALA A 38 -17.24 9.53 -3.04
C ALA A 38 -18.68 9.03 -3.15
N GLU A 39 -19.24 8.90 -4.35
CA GLU A 39 -20.60 8.40 -4.55
C GLU A 39 -20.62 6.88 -4.37
N GLU A 40 -19.67 6.19 -4.98
CA GLU A 40 -19.49 4.73 -4.84
C GLU A 40 -18.72 4.36 -3.56
N MET A 41 -18.20 5.35 -2.82
CA MET A 41 -17.36 5.17 -1.64
C MET A 41 -16.12 4.29 -1.90
N THR A 42 -15.48 4.48 -3.04
CA THR A 42 -14.28 3.72 -3.46
C THR A 42 -13.07 4.61 -3.68
N MET A 43 -11.88 4.02 -3.60
CA MET A 43 -10.61 4.70 -3.89
C MET A 43 -9.70 3.78 -4.68
N THR A 44 -9.05 4.33 -5.70
CA THR A 44 -8.00 3.66 -6.47
C THR A 44 -6.65 4.27 -6.13
N LEU A 45 -5.69 3.44 -5.75
CA LEU A 45 -4.39 3.88 -5.26
C LEU A 45 -3.31 2.85 -5.60
N ASP A 46 -2.06 3.31 -5.66
CA ASP A 46 -0.93 2.43 -5.86
C ASP A 46 -0.61 1.60 -4.61
N ASN A 47 -0.02 0.42 -4.81
CA ASN A 47 0.28 -0.54 -3.76
C ASN A 47 1.36 -0.09 -2.74
N GLY A 48 2.10 0.98 -3.02
CA GLY A 48 3.09 1.57 -2.12
C GLY A 48 2.57 2.74 -1.28
N VAL A 49 1.30 3.13 -1.44
CA VAL A 49 0.66 4.12 -0.56
C VAL A 49 0.64 3.59 0.88
N THR A 50 1.04 4.43 1.82
CA THR A 50 1.01 4.07 3.25
C THR A 50 -0.39 4.21 3.82
N LEU A 51 -0.71 3.44 4.87
CA LEU A 51 -2.00 3.52 5.56
C LEU A 51 -2.31 4.94 6.07
N ARG A 52 -1.29 5.67 6.53
CA ARG A 52 -1.41 7.09 6.93
C ARG A 52 -1.83 7.99 5.76
N GLN A 53 -1.18 7.83 4.61
CA GLN A 53 -1.54 8.60 3.41
C GLN A 53 -2.94 8.25 2.94
N LEU A 54 -3.27 6.96 2.86
CA LEU A 54 -4.62 6.49 2.51
C LEU A 54 -5.67 7.14 3.41
N SER A 55 -5.48 7.08 4.75
CA SER A 55 -6.41 7.70 5.70
C SER A 55 -6.55 9.22 5.50
N SER A 56 -5.44 9.91 5.21
CA SER A 56 -5.45 11.35 4.95
C SER A 56 -6.18 11.72 3.65
N GLU A 57 -6.01 10.94 2.60
CA GLU A 57 -6.67 11.16 1.30
C GLU A 57 -8.15 10.78 1.35
N ALA A 58 -8.50 9.68 2.02
CA ALA A 58 -9.90 9.28 2.25
C ALA A 58 -10.69 10.40 2.95
N ALA A 59 -10.10 11.04 3.95
CA ALA A 59 -10.72 12.15 4.67
C ALA A 59 -11.07 13.34 3.76
N LYS A 60 -10.28 13.60 2.71
CA LYS A 60 -10.58 14.66 1.73
C LYS A 60 -11.85 14.35 0.92
N GLY A 61 -12.08 13.07 0.63
CA GLY A 61 -13.30 12.55 -0.01
C GLY A 61 -14.48 12.35 0.95
N ARG A 62 -14.36 12.75 2.23
CA ARG A 62 -15.33 12.46 3.29
C ARG A 62 -15.56 10.96 3.51
N LEU A 63 -14.56 10.14 3.19
CA LEU A 63 -14.51 8.71 3.42
C LEU A 63 -13.67 8.41 4.66
N ALA A 64 -13.90 7.23 5.25
CA ALA A 64 -13.11 6.73 6.36
C ALA A 64 -13.00 5.20 6.29
N LEU A 65 -11.86 4.66 6.73
CA LEU A 65 -11.72 3.24 6.95
C LEU A 65 -12.42 2.86 8.27
N PRO A 66 -13.31 1.85 8.28
CA PRO A 66 -13.96 1.41 9.52
C PRO A 66 -12.98 0.73 10.48
N TYR A 67 -11.94 0.08 9.93
CA TYR A 67 -10.89 -0.59 10.67
C TYR A 67 -9.57 -0.47 9.91
N ALA A 68 -8.46 -0.41 10.64
CA ALA A 68 -7.12 -0.32 10.08
C ALA A 68 -6.13 -1.05 10.98
N ALA A 69 -5.02 -1.52 10.39
CA ALA A 69 -3.96 -2.15 11.17
C ALA A 69 -3.34 -1.12 12.14
N TYR A 70 -3.11 -1.54 13.38
CA TYR A 70 -2.50 -0.70 14.42
C TYR A 70 -0.98 -0.63 14.21
N TRP A 71 -0.47 0.40 13.54
CA TRP A 71 0.96 0.66 13.37
C TRP A 71 1.25 2.15 13.12
#